data_AF-A0A961F170-F1
#
_entry.id   AF-A0A961F170-F1
#
_cell.length_a   1.000
_cell.length_b   1.000
_cell.length_c   1.000
_cell.angle_alpha   90.00
_cell.angle_beta   90.00
_cell.angle_gamma   90.00
#
_symmetry.space_group_name_H-M   'P 1'
#
loop_
_entity.id
_entity.type
_entity.pdbx_description
1 polymer ?
#
loop_
_entity_poly.entity_id
_entity_poly.type
_entity_poly.pdbx_seq_one_letter_code
_entity_poly.pdbx_strand_id
1 'polypeptide(L)'
;MAEQDNSSTTASGAEDHYEVDPRKLLALHPRDAEIIFTSQSSYGSSLTADFRENVKALNQVYSAVQRYLQGIYRRPDVFYPQLQDIFKDLQMHKRAISDKIPMPTEEQLQKQCINLAAQNPPFIHVLRELSVSGNNSFTFVSLYVAPTEKHDDKVIVGYRSTIENSMKVLRDRIRRGELGIDYALAFGRVSAASELPVTFGRVDTEMKKIYINEKSFSSITQADLAHLRRVNQEIYKRLYKPLLLQGIKERIFLSISCEDIRKLDFAGSDRVFDIVLFNNAEAIKDRFAALANFLKA
;
A
#
# COMPACT_ATOMS: atom_id res chain seq x y z
N MET A 1 -36.10 -25.97 46.00
CA MET A 1 -34.75 -25.35 46.03
C MET A 1 -34.13 -25.57 44.67
N ALA A 2 -33.78 -24.48 44.00
CA ALA A 2 -32.93 -24.38 42.82
C ALA A 2 -31.58 -25.10 43.09
N GLU A 3 -30.80 -25.58 42.12
CA GLU A 3 -30.35 -24.89 40.90
C GLU A 3 -30.19 -25.88 39.72
N GLN A 4 -30.74 -25.48 38.58
CA GLN A 4 -30.17 -25.78 37.27
C GLN A 4 -29.07 -24.74 37.04
N ASP A 5 -27.93 -25.13 36.46
CA ASP A 5 -27.24 -24.21 35.56
C ASP A 5 -26.63 -24.97 34.38
N ASN A 6 -27.14 -24.58 33.22
CA ASN A 6 -26.84 -25.12 31.91
C ASN A 6 -25.52 -24.53 31.39
N SER A 7 -24.69 -25.42 30.91
CA SER A 7 -23.65 -25.16 29.93
C SER A 7 -24.24 -24.50 28.67
N SER A 8 -23.86 -23.25 28.41
CA SER A 8 -23.82 -22.70 27.04
C SER A 8 -22.94 -21.45 27.00
N THR A 9 -21.65 -21.61 26.71
CA THR A 9 -20.79 -20.49 26.32
C THR A 9 -20.69 -20.52 24.79
N THR A 10 -21.59 -19.80 24.14
CA THR A 10 -21.46 -19.42 22.73
C THR A 10 -20.30 -18.44 22.61
N ALA A 11 -19.10 -18.96 22.33
CA ALA A 11 -17.99 -18.15 21.88
C ALA A 11 -18.28 -17.65 20.45
N SER A 12 -18.97 -16.52 20.34
CA SER A 12 -19.06 -15.77 19.09
C SER A 12 -17.66 -15.28 18.72
N GLY A 13 -17.15 -15.75 17.58
CA GLY A 13 -15.87 -15.33 17.03
C GLY A 13 -15.82 -13.81 16.84
N ALA A 14 -14.93 -13.17 17.59
CA ALA A 14 -14.45 -11.84 17.25
C ALA A 14 -13.56 -11.99 16.00
N GLU A 15 -14.10 -11.62 14.85
CA GLU A 15 -13.29 -11.34 13.66
C GLU A 15 -12.44 -10.11 13.96
N ASP A 16 -11.21 -10.31 14.43
CA ASP A 16 -10.19 -9.28 14.50
C ASP A 16 -9.75 -8.91 13.07
N HIS A 17 -10.55 -8.07 12.41
CA HIS A 17 -10.13 -7.34 11.21
C HIS A 17 -9.08 -6.31 11.64
N TYR A 18 -7.80 -6.61 11.42
CA TYR A 18 -6.71 -5.66 11.64
C TYR A 18 -6.78 -4.53 10.61
N GLU A 19 -7.51 -3.49 10.98
CA GLU A 19 -7.48 -2.19 10.36
C GLU A 19 -6.14 -1.52 10.70
N VAL A 20 -5.33 -1.19 9.67
CA VAL A 20 -4.24 -0.23 9.84
C VAL A 20 -4.86 1.02 10.46
N ASP A 21 -4.50 1.32 11.70
CA ASP A 21 -5.11 2.40 12.46
C ASP A 21 -4.95 3.74 11.69
N PRO A 22 -6.03 4.29 11.10
CA PRO A 22 -5.97 5.56 10.41
C PRO A 22 -5.56 6.71 11.34
N ARG A 23 -5.64 6.48 12.67
CA ARG A 23 -5.34 7.45 13.73
C ARG A 23 -3.93 8.00 13.74
N LYS A 24 -2.99 7.39 13.02
CA LYS A 24 -1.61 7.90 12.86
C LYS A 24 -1.32 8.49 11.47
N LEU A 25 -2.31 8.52 10.56
CA LEU A 25 -2.08 8.80 9.13
C LEU A 25 -2.15 10.28 8.74
N LEU A 26 -2.78 11.18 9.51
CA LEU A 26 -3.08 12.54 9.04
C LEU A 26 -3.01 13.60 10.15
N ALA A 27 -1.81 13.91 10.63
CA ALA A 27 -1.46 15.28 10.99
C ALA A 27 -0.58 15.80 9.86
N LEU A 28 -1.20 16.22 8.75
CA LEU A 28 -0.47 16.74 7.59
C LEU A 28 -0.44 18.26 7.67
N HIS A 29 0.54 18.81 8.38
CA HIS A 29 0.86 20.22 8.22
C HIS A 29 1.77 20.39 7.00
N PRO A 30 1.52 21.35 6.08
CA PRO A 30 2.33 21.56 4.87
C PRO A 30 3.83 21.82 5.13
N ARG A 31 4.18 22.22 6.36
CA ARG A 31 5.57 22.50 6.79
C ARG A 31 6.39 21.24 7.08
N ASP A 32 5.77 20.07 7.24
CA ASP A 32 6.49 18.81 7.53
C ASP A 32 7.05 18.13 6.28
N ALA A 33 6.83 18.72 5.09
CA ALA A 33 7.25 18.18 3.80
C ALA A 33 8.76 18.33 3.52
N GLU A 34 9.48 19.16 4.28
CA GLU A 34 10.89 19.47 4.01
C GLU A 34 11.91 18.52 4.69
N ILE A 35 11.48 17.61 5.58
CA ILE A 35 12.40 16.77 6.39
C ILE A 35 12.22 15.26 6.12
N ILE A 36 12.16 14.83 4.86
CA ILE A 36 11.97 13.39 4.54
C ILE A 36 13.20 12.76 3.84
N PHE A 37 14.19 13.54 3.41
CA PHE A 37 15.31 13.03 2.59
C PHE A 37 16.69 13.00 3.25
N THR A 38 16.79 13.25 4.55
CA THR A 38 18.08 13.24 5.28
C THR A 38 18.12 12.15 6.34
N SER A 39 18.30 10.90 5.95
CA SER A 39 18.90 9.92 6.84
C SER A 39 19.87 9.06 6.05
N GLN A 40 21.14 9.48 6.03
CA GLN A 40 22.25 8.59 5.72
C GLN A 40 22.33 7.57 6.86
N SER A 41 22.08 6.30 6.59
CA SER A 41 22.34 5.22 7.55
C SER A 41 23.60 4.47 7.16
N SER A 42 24.59 4.55 8.03
CA SER A 42 25.83 3.78 8.04
C SER A 42 25.54 2.28 7.98
N TYR A 43 26.18 1.59 7.03
CA TYR A 43 26.05 0.15 6.80
C TYR A 43 26.71 -0.67 7.92
N GLY A 44 25.92 -1.16 8.86
CA GLY A 44 26.30 -2.21 9.82
C GLY A 44 25.19 -3.24 9.88
N SER A 45 25.34 -4.37 9.17
CA SER A 45 24.31 -5.41 9.08
C SER A 45 24.50 -6.47 10.17
N SER A 46 23.57 -6.58 11.13
CA SER A 46 23.35 -7.86 11.82
C SER A 46 22.29 -8.64 11.06
N LEU A 47 22.67 -9.72 10.38
CA LEU A 47 21.74 -10.60 9.69
C LEU A 47 20.86 -11.33 10.71
N THR A 48 19.52 -11.21 10.58
CA THR A 48 18.58 -11.94 11.43
C THR A 48 18.67 -13.45 11.17
N ALA A 49 18.25 -14.27 12.15
CA ALA A 49 18.28 -15.74 12.03
C ALA A 49 17.53 -16.25 10.78
N ASP A 50 16.41 -15.62 10.44
CA ASP A 50 15.58 -15.92 9.25
C ASP A 50 16.33 -15.74 7.92
N PHE A 51 17.39 -14.93 7.90
CA PHE A 51 18.20 -14.73 6.70
C PHE A 51 19.06 -15.97 6.38
N ARG A 52 19.47 -16.75 7.40
CA ARG A 52 20.45 -17.85 7.27
C ARG A 52 19.92 -19.06 6.50
N GLU A 53 18.65 -19.40 6.66
CA GLU A 53 18.05 -20.56 5.98
C GLU A 53 17.85 -20.32 4.48
N ASN A 54 17.65 -19.05 4.09
CA ASN A 54 17.29 -18.67 2.73
C ASN A 54 18.37 -17.84 2.00
N VAL A 55 19.58 -17.71 2.55
CA VAL A 55 20.65 -16.82 2.02
C VAL A 55 20.85 -16.99 0.52
N LYS A 56 20.94 -18.23 0.04
CA LYS A 56 21.18 -18.50 -1.39
C LYS A 56 20.06 -17.95 -2.26
N ALA A 57 18.80 -18.18 -1.89
CA ALA A 57 17.65 -17.69 -2.64
C ALA A 57 17.55 -16.15 -2.56
N LEU A 58 17.74 -15.58 -1.37
CA LEU A 58 17.74 -14.13 -1.15
C LEU A 58 18.84 -13.42 -1.98
N ASN A 59 20.04 -14.00 -2.04
CA ASN A 59 21.13 -13.48 -2.87
C ASN A 59 20.81 -13.55 -4.37
N GLN A 60 20.12 -14.60 -4.82
CA GLN A 60 19.69 -14.72 -6.21
C GLN A 60 18.65 -13.65 -6.56
N VAL A 61 17.67 -13.40 -5.68
CA VAL A 61 16.68 -12.32 -5.83
C VAL A 61 17.35 -10.96 -5.90
N TYR A 62 18.26 -10.66 -4.96
CA TYR A 62 19.01 -9.41 -4.97
C TYR A 62 19.83 -9.25 -6.26
N SER A 63 20.52 -10.30 -6.69
CA SER A 63 21.30 -10.28 -7.93
C SER A 63 20.43 -10.04 -9.17
N ALA A 64 19.23 -10.64 -9.22
CA ALA A 64 18.27 -10.40 -10.29
C ALA A 64 17.87 -8.92 -10.37
N VAL A 65 17.53 -8.30 -9.23
CA VAL A 65 17.20 -6.86 -9.16
C VAL A 65 18.39 -6.01 -9.62
N GLN A 66 19.60 -6.30 -9.15
CA GLN A 66 20.81 -5.59 -9.55
C GLN A 66 21.09 -5.68 -11.06
N ARG A 67 20.88 -6.85 -11.69
CA ARG A 67 21.03 -7.03 -13.14
C ARG A 67 20.07 -6.14 -13.94
N TYR A 68 18.82 -6.01 -13.49
CA TYR A 68 17.86 -5.08 -14.10
C TYR A 68 18.35 -3.63 -13.99
N LEU A 69 18.82 -3.21 -12.81
CA LEU A 69 19.30 -1.84 -12.58
C LEU A 69 20.55 -1.49 -13.37
N GLN A 70 21.42 -2.46 -13.64
CA GLN A 70 22.60 -2.32 -14.49
C GLN A 70 22.28 -2.29 -15.99
N GLY A 71 21.01 -2.46 -16.36
CA GLY A 71 20.54 -2.31 -17.73
C GLY A 71 20.74 -3.53 -18.62
N ILE A 72 21.01 -4.71 -18.06
CA ILE A 72 21.09 -5.96 -18.82
C ILE A 72 19.77 -6.26 -19.55
N TYR A 73 18.66 -5.82 -18.96
CA TYR A 73 17.29 -6.09 -19.44
C TYR A 73 16.52 -4.84 -19.89
N ARG A 74 17.21 -3.77 -20.34
CA ARG A 74 16.56 -2.49 -20.70
C ARG A 74 15.32 -2.69 -21.58
N ARG A 75 14.15 -2.37 -21.03
CA ARG A 75 12.90 -2.15 -21.78
C ARG A 75 12.63 -0.63 -21.81
N PRO A 76 12.17 -0.06 -22.94
CA PRO A 76 11.99 1.38 -23.08
C PRO A 76 11.04 2.01 -22.05
N ASP A 77 10.08 1.23 -21.52
CA ASP A 77 9.01 1.75 -20.66
C ASP A 77 9.03 1.22 -19.21
N VAL A 78 9.98 0.34 -18.85
CA VAL A 78 10.03 -0.29 -17.52
C VAL A 78 11.42 -0.15 -16.92
N PHE A 79 11.53 0.71 -15.91
CA PHE A 79 12.80 1.02 -15.24
C PHE A 79 13.14 0.05 -14.10
N TYR A 80 12.13 -0.58 -13.50
CA TYR A 80 12.26 -1.43 -12.32
C TYR A 80 11.52 -2.76 -12.52
N PRO A 81 12.09 -3.90 -12.11
CA PRO A 81 11.47 -5.20 -12.31
C PRO A 81 10.25 -5.41 -11.43
N GLN A 82 9.23 -6.10 -11.96
CA GLN A 82 8.14 -6.70 -11.19
C GLN A 82 8.54 -8.09 -10.66
N LEU A 83 7.70 -8.67 -9.79
CA LEU A 83 7.90 -10.02 -9.26
C LEU A 83 8.06 -11.07 -10.38
N GLN A 84 7.25 -10.97 -11.44
CA GLN A 84 7.31 -11.87 -12.59
C GLN A 84 8.61 -11.73 -13.40
N ASP A 85 9.16 -10.52 -13.48
CA ASP A 85 10.43 -10.26 -14.17
C ASP A 85 11.60 -10.89 -13.40
N ILE A 86 11.58 -10.78 -12.06
CA ILE A 86 12.55 -11.46 -11.17
C ILE A 86 12.39 -12.98 -11.31
N PHE A 87 11.16 -13.49 -11.27
CA PHE A 87 10.88 -14.92 -11.39
C PHE A 87 11.41 -15.51 -12.70
N LYS A 88 11.17 -14.84 -13.84
CA LYS A 88 11.69 -15.24 -15.15
C LYS A 88 13.21 -15.24 -15.20
N ASP A 89 13.86 -14.22 -14.63
CA ASP A 89 15.32 -14.15 -14.56
C ASP A 89 15.91 -15.31 -13.72
N LEU A 90 15.31 -15.61 -12.57
CA LEU A 90 15.71 -16.75 -11.74
C LEU A 90 15.56 -18.08 -12.49
N GLN A 91 14.46 -18.28 -13.22
CA GLN A 91 14.26 -19.47 -14.03
C GLN A 91 15.32 -19.61 -15.14
N MET A 92 15.66 -18.52 -15.83
CA MET A 92 16.71 -18.54 -16.85
C MET A 92 18.07 -18.87 -16.25
N HIS A 93 18.44 -18.22 -15.14
CA HIS A 93 19.69 -18.49 -14.45
C HIS A 93 19.79 -19.95 -14.02
N LYS A 94 18.71 -20.49 -13.45
CA LYS A 94 18.61 -21.89 -13.03
C LYS A 94 18.84 -22.87 -14.18
N ARG A 95 18.21 -22.63 -15.34
CA ARG A 95 18.41 -23.42 -16.56
C ARG A 95 19.86 -23.37 -17.03
N ALA A 96 20.49 -22.20 -16.99
CA ALA A 96 21.87 -22.02 -17.41
C ALA A 96 22.87 -22.82 -16.55
N ILE A 97 22.62 -22.94 -15.24
CA ILE A 97 23.51 -23.68 -14.31
C ILE A 97 23.05 -25.12 -14.04
N SER A 98 21.98 -25.58 -14.70
CA SER A 98 21.37 -26.91 -14.46
C SER A 98 21.09 -27.23 -12.98
N ASP A 99 20.70 -26.23 -12.19
CA ASP A 99 20.45 -26.39 -10.75
C ASP A 99 19.14 -27.18 -10.54
N LYS A 100 19.21 -28.28 -9.77
CA LYS A 100 18.11 -29.22 -9.53
C LYS A 100 17.16 -28.84 -8.37
N ILE A 101 17.47 -27.81 -7.59
CA ILE A 101 16.63 -27.36 -6.45
C ILE A 101 15.23 -26.97 -6.98
N PRO A 102 14.11 -27.22 -6.31
CA PRO A 102 12.82 -26.72 -6.80
C PRO A 102 12.81 -25.18 -6.88
N MET A 103 12.19 -24.63 -7.93
CA MET A 103 11.98 -23.18 -8.05
C MET A 103 10.94 -22.74 -7.01
N PRO A 104 11.17 -21.68 -6.19
CA PRO A 104 10.13 -21.21 -5.29
C PRO A 104 8.85 -20.83 -6.05
N THR A 105 7.70 -20.91 -5.40
CA THR A 105 6.44 -20.38 -5.95
C THR A 105 6.47 -18.85 -6.01
N GLU A 106 5.58 -18.23 -6.78
CA GLU A 106 5.48 -16.75 -6.81
C GLU A 106 5.22 -16.18 -5.41
N GLU A 107 4.37 -16.82 -4.61
CA GLU A 107 4.11 -16.42 -3.23
C GLU A 107 5.38 -16.51 -2.36
N GLN A 108 6.14 -17.59 -2.48
CA GLN A 108 7.41 -17.74 -1.75
C GLN A 108 8.44 -16.69 -2.19
N LEU A 109 8.51 -16.39 -3.49
CA LEU A 109 9.37 -15.34 -4.01
C LEU A 109 8.95 -13.95 -3.47
N GLN A 110 7.65 -13.69 -3.37
CA GLN A 110 7.14 -12.45 -2.80
C GLN A 110 7.51 -12.31 -1.32
N LYS A 111 7.39 -13.39 -0.53
CA LYS A 111 7.87 -13.43 0.86
C LYS A 111 9.36 -13.15 0.97
N GLN A 112 10.17 -13.77 0.10
CA GLN A 112 11.62 -13.50 0.04
C GLN A 112 11.93 -12.03 -0.26
N CYS A 113 11.18 -11.40 -1.17
CA CYS A 113 11.32 -9.97 -1.45
C CYS A 113 10.95 -9.10 -0.24
N ILE A 114 9.86 -9.44 0.47
CA ILE A 114 9.46 -8.75 1.71
C ILE A 114 10.54 -8.91 2.78
N ASN A 115 11.12 -10.11 2.92
CA ASN A 115 12.18 -10.38 3.88
C ASN A 115 13.44 -9.55 3.58
N LEU A 116 13.83 -9.40 2.31
CA LEU A 116 14.92 -8.50 1.89
C LEU A 116 14.61 -7.03 2.18
N ALA A 117 13.35 -6.62 2.00
CA ALA A 117 12.91 -5.24 2.19
C ALA A 117 12.66 -4.86 3.66
N ALA A 118 12.46 -5.84 4.54
CA ALA A 118 12.23 -5.61 5.97
C ALA A 118 13.52 -5.53 6.80
N GLN A 119 14.69 -5.74 6.17
CA GLN A 119 16.00 -5.62 6.83
C GLN A 119 16.31 -4.16 7.15
N ASN A 120 17.23 -3.94 8.10
CA ASN A 120 17.72 -2.62 8.45
C ASN A 120 19.26 -2.60 8.42
N PRO A 121 19.89 -1.95 7.42
CA PRO A 121 19.26 -1.29 6.27
C PRO A 121 18.60 -2.30 5.30
N PRO A 122 17.58 -1.89 4.53
CA PRO A 122 16.92 -2.76 3.56
C PRO A 122 17.84 -3.08 2.39
N PHE A 123 17.87 -4.35 1.95
CA PHE A 123 18.64 -4.78 0.78
C PHE A 123 17.94 -4.41 -0.54
N ILE A 124 16.61 -4.41 -0.52
CA ILE A 124 15.77 -3.93 -1.63
C ILE A 124 14.64 -3.07 -1.06
N HIS A 125 14.08 -2.20 -1.87
CA HIS A 125 12.90 -1.40 -1.55
C HIS A 125 11.75 -1.83 -2.44
N VAL A 126 10.55 -1.87 -1.85
CA VAL A 126 9.31 -2.13 -2.58
C VAL A 126 8.67 -0.80 -2.96
N LEU A 127 8.60 -0.56 -4.26
CA LEU A 127 7.87 0.56 -4.84
C LEU A 127 6.45 0.08 -5.19
N ARG A 128 5.45 0.90 -4.92
CA ARG A 128 4.04 0.61 -5.19
C ARG A 128 3.50 1.67 -6.13
N GLU A 129 3.53 1.35 -7.41
CA GLU A 129 3.10 2.25 -8.47
C GLU A 129 1.63 2.06 -8.79
N LEU A 130 0.90 3.17 -8.86
CA LEU A 130 -0.51 3.15 -9.23
C LEU A 130 -0.66 2.78 -10.71
N SER A 131 -1.53 1.81 -10.96
CA SER A 131 -1.95 1.37 -12.28
C SER A 131 -3.47 1.33 -12.36
N VAL A 132 -3.98 1.20 -13.58
CA VAL A 132 -5.41 1.16 -13.87
C VAL A 132 -5.75 -0.20 -14.45
N SER A 133 -6.72 -0.89 -13.86
CA SER A 133 -7.32 -2.06 -14.49
C SER A 133 -8.44 -1.64 -15.44
N GLY A 134 -8.78 -2.50 -16.40
CA GLY A 134 -9.86 -2.23 -17.36
C GLY A 134 -11.24 -1.93 -16.74
N ASN A 135 -11.46 -2.25 -15.46
CA ASN A 135 -12.74 -2.07 -14.77
C ASN A 135 -12.84 -0.75 -14.01
N ASN A 136 -12.09 0.25 -14.46
CA ASN A 136 -11.92 1.55 -13.83
C ASN A 136 -11.40 1.60 -12.38
N SER A 137 -11.08 0.47 -11.76
CA SER A 137 -10.54 0.43 -10.41
C SER A 137 -9.05 0.77 -10.35
N PHE A 138 -8.63 1.47 -9.31
CA PHE A 138 -7.21 1.62 -8.97
C PHE A 138 -6.61 0.29 -8.53
N THR A 139 -5.46 -0.05 -9.11
CA THR A 139 -4.61 -1.18 -8.72
C THR A 139 -3.19 -0.70 -8.48
N PHE A 140 -2.40 -1.47 -7.74
CA PHE A 140 -1.01 -1.13 -7.47
C PHE A 140 -0.09 -2.29 -7.82
N VAL A 141 0.94 -1.97 -8.60
CA VAL A 141 1.97 -2.92 -9.01
C VAL A 141 3.17 -2.79 -8.07
N SER A 142 3.75 -3.93 -7.68
CA SER A 142 5.00 -3.95 -6.92
C SER A 142 6.18 -3.92 -7.88
N LEU A 143 7.02 -2.90 -7.74
CA LEU A 143 8.33 -2.81 -8.41
C LEU A 143 9.42 -2.89 -7.35
N TYR A 144 10.58 -3.43 -7.73
CA TYR A 144 11.69 -3.63 -6.79
C TYR A 144 12.91 -2.83 -7.23
N VAL A 145 13.47 -2.06 -6.30
CA VAL A 145 14.72 -1.30 -6.50
C VAL A 145 15.69 -1.62 -5.38
N ALA A 146 16.99 -1.54 -5.64
CA ALA A 146 18.03 -1.80 -4.66
C ALA A 146 19.05 -0.66 -4.69
N PRO A 147 19.73 -0.35 -3.56
CA PRO A 147 20.89 0.52 -3.58
C PRO A 147 21.99 -0.10 -4.44
N THR A 148 22.72 0.72 -5.18
CA THR A 148 23.83 0.25 -6.02
C THR A 148 25.08 1.05 -5.71
N GLU A 149 26.26 0.43 -5.72
CA GLU A 149 27.53 1.13 -5.46
C GLU A 149 27.82 2.24 -6.48
N LYS A 150 27.35 2.06 -7.73
CA LYS A 150 27.58 3.01 -8.83
C LYS A 150 26.59 4.18 -8.85
N HIS A 151 25.42 4.01 -8.23
CA HIS A 151 24.35 4.98 -8.20
C HIS A 151 23.62 4.86 -6.86
N ASP A 152 24.08 5.63 -5.89
CA ASP A 152 23.56 5.70 -4.53
C ASP A 152 22.14 6.30 -4.47
N ASP A 153 21.81 7.16 -5.44
CA ASP A 153 20.53 7.84 -5.57
C ASP A 153 19.40 7.00 -6.18
N LYS A 154 19.67 5.79 -6.70
CA LYS A 154 18.68 4.96 -7.44
C LYS A 154 17.39 4.72 -6.69
N VAL A 155 17.49 4.49 -5.37
CA VAL A 155 16.34 4.26 -4.51
C VAL A 155 15.50 5.54 -4.41
N ILE A 156 16.14 6.70 -4.21
CA ILE A 156 15.47 8.00 -4.13
C ILE A 156 14.79 8.33 -5.46
N VAL A 157 15.50 8.13 -6.58
CA VAL A 157 14.96 8.30 -7.94
C VAL A 157 13.75 7.38 -8.15
N GLY A 158 13.83 6.13 -7.71
CA GLY A 158 12.71 5.18 -7.84
C GLY A 158 11.48 5.59 -7.06
N TYR A 159 11.64 6.09 -5.83
CA TYR A 159 10.52 6.64 -5.07
C TYR A 159 9.90 7.86 -5.77
N ARG A 160 10.72 8.81 -6.22
CA ARG A 160 10.25 10.01 -6.93
C ARG A 160 9.49 9.66 -8.21
N SER A 161 10.06 8.81 -9.06
CA SER A 161 9.42 8.40 -10.31
C SER A 161 8.10 7.67 -10.06
N THR A 162 8.03 6.81 -9.03
CA THR A 162 6.81 6.10 -8.67
C THR A 162 5.69 7.07 -8.29
N ILE A 163 6.01 8.10 -7.50
CA ILE A 163 5.03 9.12 -7.11
C ILE A 163 4.60 9.92 -8.33
N GLU A 164 5.54 10.40 -9.16
CA GLU A 164 5.24 11.17 -10.36
C GLU A 164 4.36 10.40 -11.36
N ASN A 165 4.68 9.12 -11.60
CA ASN A 165 3.90 8.24 -12.46
C ASN A 165 2.49 8.01 -11.89
N SER A 166 2.38 7.73 -10.59
CA SER A 166 1.09 7.55 -9.93
C SER A 166 0.24 8.83 -10.00
N MET A 167 0.85 10.00 -9.83
CA MET A 167 0.21 11.30 -9.97
C MET A 167 -0.25 11.58 -11.39
N LYS A 168 0.54 11.20 -12.40
CA LYS A 168 0.13 11.29 -13.82
C LYS A 168 -1.14 10.47 -14.07
N VAL A 169 -1.17 9.22 -13.59
CA VAL A 169 -2.35 8.34 -13.68
C VAL A 169 -3.57 8.99 -13.01
N LEU A 170 -3.42 9.50 -11.77
CA LEU A 170 -4.51 10.17 -11.07
C LEU A 170 -5.05 11.40 -11.84
N ARG A 171 -4.16 12.25 -12.36
CA ARG A 171 -4.55 13.44 -13.14
C ARG A 171 -5.33 13.07 -14.38
N ASP A 172 -4.84 12.09 -15.13
CA ASP A 172 -5.49 11.68 -16.37
C ASP A 172 -6.90 11.13 -16.09
N ARG A 173 -7.09 10.43 -14.97
CA ARG A 173 -8.39 9.86 -14.58
C ARG A 173 -9.37 10.91 -14.08
N ILE A 174 -8.92 11.84 -13.24
CA ILE A 174 -9.76 12.97 -12.80
C ILE A 174 -10.20 13.79 -14.01
N ARG A 175 -9.28 14.09 -14.94
CA ARG A 175 -9.59 14.85 -16.16
C ARG A 175 -10.62 14.16 -17.05
N ARG A 176 -10.63 12.83 -17.09
CA ARG A 176 -11.58 12.03 -17.89
C ARG A 176 -12.88 11.73 -17.15
N GLY A 177 -13.03 12.12 -15.87
CA GLY A 177 -14.18 11.74 -15.04
C GLY A 177 -14.22 10.24 -14.68
N GLU A 178 -13.16 9.48 -14.96
CA GLU A 178 -13.11 8.01 -14.88
C GLU A 178 -12.67 7.52 -13.49
N LEU A 179 -13.18 8.11 -12.41
CA LEU A 179 -12.88 7.60 -11.07
C LEU A 179 -13.58 6.27 -10.76
N GLY A 180 -14.53 5.83 -11.61
CA GLY A 180 -15.11 4.49 -11.53
C GLY A 180 -15.88 4.20 -10.24
N ILE A 181 -16.24 5.24 -9.49
CA ILE A 181 -16.96 5.09 -8.22
C ILE A 181 -18.45 5.06 -8.55
N ASP A 182 -19.03 3.86 -8.61
CA ASP A 182 -20.48 3.69 -8.76
C ASP A 182 -21.17 3.98 -7.41
N TYR A 183 -21.50 5.26 -7.20
CA TYR A 183 -22.20 5.71 -6.00
C TYR A 183 -23.60 5.09 -5.88
N ALA A 184 -24.30 4.86 -6.99
CA ALA A 184 -25.64 4.28 -6.95
C ALA A 184 -25.62 2.85 -6.38
N LEU A 185 -24.61 2.05 -6.74
CA LEU A 185 -24.46 0.68 -6.24
C LEU A 185 -24.01 0.61 -4.78
N ALA A 186 -23.30 1.62 -4.29
CA ALA A 186 -22.86 1.69 -2.89
C ALA A 186 -23.94 2.20 -1.94
N PHE A 187 -24.75 3.19 -2.34
CA PHE A 187 -25.85 3.70 -1.53
C PHE A 187 -27.13 2.84 -1.64
N GLY A 188 -27.34 2.14 -2.77
CA GLY A 188 -28.53 1.29 -2.97
C GLY A 188 -28.58 0.01 -2.14
N ARG A 189 -27.52 -0.33 -1.39
CA ARG A 189 -27.44 -1.51 -0.52
C ARG A 189 -27.63 -1.22 0.97
N VAL A 190 -27.87 0.05 1.31
CA VAL A 190 -27.88 0.54 2.70
C VAL A 190 -29.33 0.76 3.13
N SER A 191 -29.76 0.11 4.21
CA SER A 191 -31.16 0.16 4.67
C SER A 191 -31.39 1.18 5.78
N ALA A 192 -30.32 1.60 6.47
CA ALA A 192 -30.37 2.52 7.61
C ALA A 192 -29.16 3.47 7.65
N ALA A 193 -29.32 4.65 8.26
CA ALA A 193 -28.28 5.69 8.29
C ALA A 193 -26.97 5.22 8.93
N SER A 194 -27.06 4.29 9.89
CA SER A 194 -25.93 3.65 10.56
C SER A 194 -25.11 2.71 9.68
N GLU A 195 -25.66 2.27 8.54
CA GLU A 195 -25.02 1.35 7.60
C GLU A 195 -24.34 2.07 6.44
N LEU A 196 -24.43 3.41 6.38
CA LEU A 196 -23.80 4.21 5.34
C LEU A 196 -22.28 4.00 5.39
N PRO A 197 -21.64 3.57 4.29
CA PRO A 197 -20.19 3.48 4.23
C PRO A 197 -19.61 4.90 4.16
N VAL A 198 -19.41 5.54 5.31
CA VAL A 198 -18.81 6.88 5.47
C VAL A 198 -17.45 6.96 4.76
N THR A 199 -16.81 5.80 4.56
CA THR A 199 -15.51 5.66 3.92
C THR A 199 -15.54 5.66 2.39
N PHE A 200 -16.71 5.51 1.77
CA PHE A 200 -16.83 5.31 0.32
C PHE A 200 -16.45 6.55 -0.50
N GLY A 201 -15.71 6.34 -1.60
CA GLY A 201 -15.20 7.39 -2.48
C GLY A 201 -14.17 8.32 -1.84
N ARG A 202 -13.71 8.02 -0.62
CA ARG A 202 -12.54 8.70 -0.06
C ARG A 202 -11.27 8.15 -0.69
N VAL A 203 -10.27 9.02 -0.82
CA VAL A 203 -8.96 8.68 -1.38
C VAL A 203 -8.30 7.57 -0.57
N ASP A 204 -8.43 7.58 0.75
CA ASP A 204 -7.84 6.56 1.62
C ASP A 204 -8.42 5.16 1.40
N THR A 205 -9.70 5.04 1.07
CA THR A 205 -10.33 3.76 0.74
C THR A 205 -9.82 3.19 -0.57
N GLU A 206 -9.79 4.03 -1.62
CA GLU A 206 -9.35 3.62 -2.94
C GLU A 206 -7.85 3.33 -3.00
N MET A 207 -7.06 4.15 -2.32
CA MET A 207 -5.61 4.08 -2.31
C MET A 207 -5.08 3.09 -1.27
N LYS A 208 -5.91 2.52 -0.36
CA LYS A 208 -5.50 1.50 0.63
C LYS A 208 -4.81 0.29 -0.01
N LYS A 209 -5.13 0.00 -1.27
CA LYS A 209 -4.52 -1.06 -2.09
C LYS A 209 -3.02 -0.84 -2.37
N ILE A 210 -2.48 0.34 -2.04
CA ILE A 210 -1.05 0.61 -2.10
C ILE A 210 -0.28 -0.31 -1.14
N TYR A 211 -0.87 -0.67 0.00
CA TYR A 211 -0.28 -1.59 0.96
C TYR A 211 -0.37 -3.04 0.47
N ILE A 212 0.60 -3.85 0.89
CA ILE A 212 0.59 -5.28 0.63
C ILE A 212 -0.28 -5.93 1.72
N ASN A 213 -1.30 -6.68 1.30
CA ASN A 213 -2.27 -7.29 2.20
C ASN A 213 -1.78 -8.68 2.66
N GLU A 214 -2.02 -9.01 3.93
CA GLU A 214 -1.79 -10.34 4.51
C GLU A 214 -2.57 -11.43 3.75
N LYS A 215 -3.79 -11.10 3.28
CA LYS A 215 -4.63 -11.99 2.47
C LYS A 215 -4.04 -12.33 1.09
N SER A 216 -2.95 -11.68 0.68
CA SER A 216 -2.21 -12.06 -0.53
C SER A 216 -1.38 -13.34 -0.35
N PHE A 217 -1.26 -13.87 0.86
CA PHE A 217 -0.50 -15.09 1.15
C PHE A 217 -1.45 -16.23 1.56
N SER A 218 -1.21 -17.45 1.06
CA SER A 218 -2.00 -18.64 1.45
C SER A 218 -1.66 -19.10 2.87
N SER A 219 -0.44 -18.82 3.31
CA SER A 219 0.06 -19.09 4.65
C SER A 219 0.94 -17.93 5.09
N ILE A 220 0.88 -17.50 6.35
CA ILE A 220 1.75 -16.42 6.84
C ILE A 220 2.20 -16.72 8.27
N THR A 221 3.51 -16.65 8.52
CA THR A 221 4.06 -16.81 9.86
C THR A 221 4.03 -15.49 10.62
N GLN A 222 4.20 -15.53 11.95
CA GLN A 222 4.32 -14.31 12.76
C GLN A 222 5.53 -13.45 12.36
N ALA A 223 6.63 -14.08 11.92
CA ALA A 223 7.80 -13.38 11.41
C ALA A 223 7.50 -12.67 10.09
N ASP A 224 6.81 -13.33 9.16
CA ASP A 224 6.38 -12.73 7.88
C ASP A 224 5.46 -11.52 8.12
N LEU A 225 4.54 -11.62 9.08
CA LEU A 225 3.67 -10.50 9.49
C LEU A 225 4.48 -9.32 10.01
N ALA A 226 5.49 -9.56 10.84
CA ALA A 226 6.38 -8.50 11.33
C ALA A 226 7.16 -7.83 10.18
N HIS A 227 7.66 -8.61 9.22
CA HIS A 227 8.34 -8.09 8.04
C HIS A 227 7.39 -7.27 7.15
N LEU A 228 6.19 -7.79 6.88
CA LEU A 228 5.16 -7.11 6.10
C LEU A 228 4.77 -5.78 6.73
N ARG A 229 4.60 -5.73 8.05
CA ARG A 229 4.30 -4.49 8.79
C ARG A 229 5.41 -3.45 8.61
N ARG A 230 6.68 -3.84 8.69
CA ARG A 230 7.81 -2.92 8.44
C ARG A 230 7.80 -2.40 7.01
N VAL A 231 7.60 -3.26 6.02
CA VAL A 231 7.52 -2.85 4.61
C VAL A 231 6.35 -1.90 4.37
N ASN A 232 5.17 -2.19 4.91
CA ASN A 232 4.00 -1.30 4.79
C ASN A 232 4.21 0.06 5.49
N GLN A 233 4.95 0.11 6.60
CA GLN A 233 5.34 1.38 7.22
C GLN A 233 6.28 2.20 6.32
N GLU A 234 7.21 1.57 5.62
CA GLU A 234 8.08 2.26 4.67
C GLU A 234 7.30 2.72 3.42
N ILE A 235 6.37 1.90 2.90
CA ILE A 235 5.42 2.31 1.85
C ILE A 235 4.63 3.54 2.29
N TYR A 236 4.15 3.56 3.54
CA TYR A 236 3.43 4.70 4.08
C TYR A 236 4.28 5.98 4.05
N LYS A 237 5.47 5.94 4.66
CA LYS A 237 6.34 7.10 4.82
C LYS A 237 6.89 7.63 3.49
N ARG A 238 7.29 6.72 2.59
CA ARG A 238 8.05 7.06 1.37
C ARG A 238 7.20 7.16 0.11
N LEU A 239 6.00 6.59 0.10
CA LEU A 239 5.09 6.63 -1.06
C LEU A 239 3.75 7.26 -0.72
N TYR A 240 2.97 6.65 0.18
CA TYR A 240 1.59 7.05 0.38
C TYR A 240 1.44 8.48 0.91
N LYS A 241 2.15 8.82 1.99
CA LYS A 241 2.11 10.18 2.57
C LYS A 241 2.60 11.24 1.56
N PRO A 242 3.76 11.08 0.89
CA PRO A 242 4.18 11.99 -0.18
C PRO A 242 3.16 12.12 -1.31
N LEU A 243 2.54 11.01 -1.75
CA LEU A 243 1.53 11.01 -2.80
C LEU A 243 0.28 11.80 -2.40
N LEU A 244 -0.20 11.65 -1.16
CA LEU A 244 -1.30 12.45 -0.61
C LEU A 244 -0.95 13.94 -0.58
N LEU A 245 0.22 14.29 -0.04
CA LEU A 245 0.67 15.67 0.05
C LEU A 245 0.80 16.32 -1.34
N GLN A 246 1.37 15.61 -2.30
CA GLN A 246 1.48 16.10 -3.67
C GLN A 246 0.11 16.21 -4.34
N GLY A 247 -0.79 15.25 -4.12
CA GLY A 247 -2.17 15.30 -4.60
C GLY A 247 -2.97 16.50 -4.06
N ILE A 248 -2.80 16.85 -2.79
CA ILE A 248 -3.41 18.05 -2.19
C ILE A 248 -2.80 19.31 -2.82
N LYS A 249 -1.46 19.38 -2.91
CA LYS A 249 -0.75 20.53 -3.52
C LYS A 249 -1.17 20.77 -4.97
N GLU A 250 -1.33 19.71 -5.75
CA GLU A 250 -1.77 19.76 -7.15
C GLU A 250 -3.29 19.87 -7.31
N ARG A 251 -4.05 20.00 -6.22
CA ARG A 251 -5.53 20.07 -6.22
C ARG A 251 -6.19 18.86 -6.89
N ILE A 252 -5.54 17.71 -6.85
CA ILE A 252 -6.10 16.40 -7.22
C ILE A 252 -6.99 15.90 -6.08
N PHE A 253 -6.61 16.21 -4.83
CA PHE A 253 -7.37 15.85 -3.65
C PHE A 253 -7.93 17.09 -2.95
N LEU A 254 -9.13 16.96 -2.40
CA LEU A 254 -9.75 17.93 -1.50
C LEU A 254 -9.68 17.37 -0.08
N SER A 255 -9.20 18.18 0.86
CA SER A 255 -9.24 17.86 2.28
C SER A 255 -10.37 18.65 2.93
N ILE A 256 -11.28 17.95 3.59
CA ILE A 256 -12.36 18.52 4.39
C ILE A 256 -11.96 18.34 5.84
N SER A 257 -11.71 19.45 6.53
CA SER A 257 -11.39 19.45 7.95
C SER A 257 -12.62 19.04 8.76
N CYS A 258 -12.44 18.10 9.68
CA CYS A 258 -13.45 17.71 10.66
C CYS A 258 -13.19 18.34 12.03
N GLU A 259 -12.45 19.44 12.09
CA GLU A 259 -12.05 20.08 13.35
C GLU A 259 -13.25 20.52 14.20
N ASP A 260 -14.29 21.08 13.57
CA ASP A 260 -15.48 21.49 14.29
C ASP A 260 -16.21 20.31 14.92
N ILE A 261 -16.17 19.13 14.28
CA ILE A 261 -16.73 17.89 14.82
C ILE A 261 -15.90 17.40 16.02
N ARG A 262 -14.57 17.50 15.94
CA ARG A 262 -13.67 17.15 17.05
C ARG A 262 -13.95 18.01 18.29
N LYS A 263 -14.30 19.28 18.10
CA LYS A 263 -14.65 20.23 19.17
C LYS A 263 -16.01 19.97 19.85
N LEU A 264 -16.84 19.06 19.33
CA LEU A 264 -18.15 18.72 19.91
C LEU A 264 -18.06 17.76 21.13
N ASP A 265 -16.85 17.32 21.50
CA ASP A 265 -16.50 16.64 22.76
C ASP A 265 -17.39 15.43 23.15
N PHE A 266 -17.90 14.70 22.15
CA PHE A 266 -18.58 13.43 22.36
C PHE A 266 -17.59 12.26 22.43
N ALA A 267 -18.00 11.13 23.01
CA ALA A 267 -17.14 9.95 23.11
C ALA A 267 -16.61 9.51 21.72
N GLY A 268 -15.31 9.71 21.48
CA GLY A 268 -14.67 9.41 20.21
C GLY A 268 -14.55 10.59 19.23
N SER A 269 -14.90 11.82 19.63
CA SER A 269 -14.72 13.04 18.83
C SER A 269 -13.25 13.21 18.37
N ASP A 270 -12.27 12.97 19.26
CA ASP A 270 -10.83 13.00 18.95
C ASP A 270 -10.40 12.00 17.87
N ARG A 271 -11.24 11.00 17.58
CA ARG A 271 -10.98 9.96 16.58
C ARG A 271 -11.60 10.29 15.22
N VAL A 272 -12.20 11.47 15.06
CA VAL A 272 -12.76 11.91 13.78
C VAL A 272 -11.65 12.49 12.92
N PHE A 273 -11.37 11.84 11.80
CA PHE A 273 -10.34 12.25 10.84
C PHE A 273 -10.86 13.20 9.78
N ASP A 274 -9.97 14.03 9.26
CA ASP A 274 -10.23 14.82 8.07
C ASP A 274 -10.51 13.90 6.87
N ILE A 275 -11.47 14.30 6.06
CA ILE A 275 -11.92 13.52 4.92
C ILE A 275 -11.17 13.97 3.69
N VAL A 276 -10.46 13.05 3.02
CA VAL A 276 -9.74 13.34 1.78
C VAL A 276 -10.50 12.73 0.60
N LEU A 277 -10.93 13.57 -0.34
CA LEU A 277 -11.72 13.19 -1.52
C LEU A 277 -10.93 13.48 -2.80
N PHE A 278 -11.27 12.77 -3.87
CA PHE A 278 -10.82 13.19 -5.20
C PHE A 278 -11.53 14.49 -5.58
N ASN A 279 -10.78 15.43 -6.17
CA ASN A 279 -11.31 16.68 -6.68
C ASN A 279 -12.03 16.46 -8.02
N ASN A 280 -13.20 15.84 -7.96
CA ASN A 280 -14.09 15.62 -9.10
C ASN A 280 -15.49 16.14 -8.73
N ALA A 281 -15.90 17.24 -9.36
CA ALA A 281 -17.15 17.93 -9.04
C ALA A 281 -18.40 17.08 -9.29
N GLU A 282 -18.42 16.26 -10.34
CA GLU A 282 -19.54 15.36 -10.65
C GLU A 282 -19.68 14.28 -9.58
N ALA A 283 -18.57 13.62 -9.25
CA ALA A 283 -18.53 12.61 -8.19
C ALA A 283 -18.94 13.17 -6.82
N ILE A 284 -18.51 14.39 -6.50
CA ILE A 284 -18.91 15.10 -5.28
C ILE A 284 -20.41 15.39 -5.29
N LYS A 285 -20.93 15.93 -6.40
CA LYS A 285 -22.36 16.23 -6.57
C LYS A 285 -23.22 14.98 -6.43
N ASP A 286 -22.84 13.89 -7.09
CA ASP A 286 -23.56 12.61 -7.05
C ASP A 286 -23.58 12.03 -5.64
N ARG A 287 -22.46 12.13 -4.92
CA ARG A 287 -22.38 11.74 -3.51
C ARG A 287 -23.32 12.57 -2.63
N PHE A 288 -23.31 13.89 -2.77
CA PHE A 288 -24.20 14.76 -1.98
C PHE A 288 -25.67 14.52 -2.35
N ALA A 289 -26.00 14.28 -3.62
CA ALA A 289 -27.33 13.94 -4.06
C ALA A 289 -27.79 12.60 -3.45
N ALA A 290 -26.94 11.57 -3.45
CA ALA A 290 -27.23 10.29 -2.83
C ALA A 290 -27.45 10.41 -1.31
N LEU A 291 -26.60 11.16 -0.62
CA LEU A 291 -26.76 11.46 0.82
C LEU A 291 -28.06 12.23 1.10
N ALA A 292 -28.40 13.24 0.29
CA ALA A 292 -29.62 14.03 0.46
C ALA A 292 -30.88 13.20 0.20
N ASN A 293 -30.87 12.31 -0.80
CA ASN A 293 -31.98 11.39 -1.07
C ASN A 293 -32.15 10.41 0.09
N PHE A 294 -31.04 9.90 0.63
CA PHE A 294 -31.05 9.00 1.77
C PHE A 294 -31.63 9.67 3.03
N LEU A 295 -31.23 10.91 3.33
CA LEU A 295 -31.73 11.65 4.51
C LEU A 295 -33.21 12.08 4.41
N LYS A 296 -33.80 12.04 3.21
CA LYS A 296 -35.21 12.36 2.96
C LYS A 296 -36.12 11.13 3.02
N ALA A 297 -35.56 9.94 2.90
CA ALA A 297 -36.25 8.65 3.01
C ALA A 297 -36.40 8.23 4.47
#